data_AF-A0A124G4G7-F1
#
_entry.id   AF-A0A124G4G7-F1
#
_cell.length_a   1.000
_cell.length_b   1.000
_cell.length_c   1.000
_cell.angle_alpha   90.00
_cell.angle_beta   90.00
_cell.angle_gamma   90.00
#
_symmetry.space_group_name_H-M   'P 1'
#
loop_
_entity.id
_entity.type
_entity.pdbx_description
1 polymer ?
#
loop_
_entity_poly.entity_id
_entity_poly.type
_entity_poly.pdbx_seq_one_letter_code
_entity_poly.pdbx_strand_id
1 'polypeptide(L)'
;MAIPFTFFAEPNAMGAFIVKSPLMLRTWLTAGMLPLFIIFGYYLFTREEMPAEELLLSRSGLAASASGFLLWLAVLAVLEVSGVAVAYPYNVAGGYVVVLIRGVIFWKAWSRGA
;
A
#
# COMPACT_ATOMS: atom_id res chain seq x y z
N MET A 1 9.96 -17.27 -21.42
CA MET A 1 8.69 -17.80 -20.90
C MET A 1 7.84 -16.61 -20.50
N ALA A 2 6.97 -16.15 -21.40
CA ALA A 2 6.07 -15.02 -21.15
C ALA A 2 4.82 -15.57 -20.44
N ILE A 3 4.53 -15.10 -19.23
CA ILE A 3 3.28 -15.41 -18.54
C ILE A 3 2.18 -14.70 -19.35
N PRO A 4 1.23 -15.42 -19.96
CA PRO A 4 0.19 -14.77 -20.73
C PRO A 4 -0.77 -14.09 -19.73
N PHE A 5 -0.81 -12.76 -19.75
CA PHE A 5 -1.77 -11.93 -19.01
C PHE A 5 -3.24 -12.13 -19.49
N THR A 6 -3.50 -13.16 -20.31
CA THR A 6 -4.80 -13.47 -20.90
C THR A 6 -5.84 -13.94 -19.89
N PHE A 7 -5.44 -14.26 -18.65
CA PHE A 7 -6.39 -14.70 -17.60
C PHE A 7 -7.43 -13.62 -17.22
N PHE A 8 -7.10 -12.33 -17.41
CA PHE A 8 -7.99 -11.20 -17.04
C PHE A 8 -8.61 -10.48 -18.24
N ALA A 9 -8.40 -10.99 -19.45
CA ALA A 9 -8.75 -10.27 -20.67
C ALA A 9 -10.00 -10.86 -21.33
N GLU A 10 -11.11 -10.12 -21.31
CA GLU A 10 -12.28 -10.42 -22.12
C GLU A 10 -12.09 -9.79 -23.52
N PRO A 11 -12.26 -10.54 -24.62
CA PRO A 11 -12.26 -9.96 -25.95
C PRO A 11 -13.52 -9.10 -26.12
N ASN A 12 -13.36 -7.83 -26.50
CA ASN A 12 -14.48 -6.98 -26.87
C ASN A 12 -14.96 -7.29 -28.30
N ALA A 13 -16.06 -6.65 -28.72
CA ALA A 13 -16.65 -6.84 -30.04
C ALA A 13 -15.72 -6.53 -31.24
N MET A 14 -14.58 -5.87 -31.00
CA MET A 14 -13.55 -5.58 -32.00
C MET A 14 -12.31 -6.49 -31.88
N GLY A 15 -12.35 -7.53 -31.05
CA GLY A 15 -11.21 -8.43 -30.81
C GLY A 15 -10.09 -7.81 -29.97
N ALA A 16 -10.31 -6.65 -29.36
CA ALA A 16 -9.36 -6.07 -28.41
C ALA A 16 -9.57 -6.70 -27.03
N PHE A 17 -8.48 -7.16 -26.44
CA PHE A 17 -8.44 -7.68 -25.08
C PHE A 17 -8.53 -6.52 -24.10
N ILE A 18 -9.71 -6.33 -23.48
CA ILE A 18 -9.86 -5.38 -22.38
C ILE A 18 -9.48 -6.12 -21.10
N VAL A 19 -8.34 -5.76 -20.52
CA VAL A 19 -8.03 -6.15 -19.15
C VAL A 19 -8.86 -5.25 -18.24
N LYS A 20 -9.91 -5.78 -17.62
CA LYS A 20 -10.63 -5.06 -16.57
C LYS A 20 -9.62 -4.78 -15.46
N SER A 21 -9.34 -3.49 -15.22
CA SER A 21 -8.46 -3.09 -14.13
C SER A 21 -9.01 -3.67 -12.82
N PRO A 22 -8.18 -4.40 -12.04
CA PRO A 22 -8.65 -5.06 -10.83
C PRO A 22 -9.17 -3.99 -9.85
N LEU A 23 -10.46 -4.06 -9.52
CA LEU A 23 -11.18 -2.99 -8.81
C LEU A 23 -10.61 -2.82 -7.40
N MET A 24 -10.22 -3.91 -6.74
CA MET A 24 -9.69 -3.86 -5.38
C MET A 24 -8.32 -3.21 -5.34
N LEU A 25 -7.43 -3.58 -6.29
CA LEU A 25 -6.12 -2.96 -6.44
C LEU A 25 -6.22 -1.48 -6.81
N ARG A 26 -7.05 -1.11 -7.80
CA ARG A 26 -7.24 0.29 -8.20
C ARG A 26 -7.76 1.14 -7.03
N THR A 27 -8.70 0.60 -6.26
CA THR A 27 -9.26 1.27 -5.09
C THR A 27 -8.17 1.55 -4.05
N TRP A 28 -7.35 0.54 -3.71
CA TRP A 28 -6.30 0.72 -2.72
C TRP A 28 -5.16 1.61 -3.20
N LEU A 29 -4.75 1.50 -4.47
CA LEU A 29 -3.76 2.41 -5.06
C LEU A 29 -4.22 3.87 -5.03
N THR A 30 -5.53 4.13 -5.07
CA THR A 30 -6.05 5.49 -5.02
C THR A 30 -6.23 5.98 -3.58
N ALA A 31 -6.98 5.24 -2.76
CA ALA A 31 -7.31 5.65 -1.39
C ALA A 31 -6.12 5.46 -0.43
N GLY A 32 -5.41 4.34 -0.54
CA GLY A 32 -4.30 3.98 0.34
C GLY A 32 -3.06 4.87 0.21
N MET A 33 -2.94 5.63 -0.88
CA MET A 33 -1.85 6.61 -1.04
C MET A 33 -2.00 7.83 -0.13
N LEU A 34 -3.21 8.16 0.31
CA LEU A 34 -3.48 9.34 1.13
C LEU A 34 -2.58 9.42 2.39
N PRO A 35 -2.49 8.39 3.26
CA PRO A 35 -1.59 8.44 4.41
C PRO A 35 -0.12 8.54 4.02
N LEU A 36 0.31 7.91 2.93
CA LEU A 36 1.70 8.02 2.47
C LEU A 36 2.03 9.44 2.04
N PHE A 37 1.12 10.11 1.32
CA PHE A 37 1.29 11.52 0.94
C PHE A 37 1.37 12.44 2.15
N ILE A 38 0.53 12.23 3.17
CA ILE A 38 0.53 13.03 4.39
C ILE A 38 1.85 12.87 5.15
N ILE A 39 2.28 11.62 5.41
CA ILE A 39 3.50 11.34 6.17
C ILE A 39 4.74 11.82 5.40
N PHE A 40 4.79 11.57 4.09
CA PHE A 40 5.91 11.98 3.24
C PHE A 40 5.98 13.49 3.07
N GLY A 41 4.83 14.15 2.88
CA GLY A 41 4.74 15.60 2.83
C GLY A 41 5.25 16.23 4.12
N TYR A 42 4.76 15.76 5.27
CA TYR A 42 5.24 16.21 6.57
C TYR A 42 6.76 16.08 6.71
N TYR A 43 7.31 14.90 6.41
CA TYR A 43 8.75 14.66 6.44
C TYR A 43 9.53 15.63 5.53
N LEU A 44 9.06 15.90 4.31
CA LEU A 44 9.74 16.82 3.40
C LEU A 44 9.81 18.25 3.94
N PHE A 45 8.78 18.71 4.63
CA PHE A 45 8.73 20.06 5.19
C PHE A 45 9.55 20.22 6.48
N THR A 46 9.67 19.16 7.29
CA THR A 46 10.31 19.27 8.61
C THR A 46 11.75 18.77 8.66
N ARG A 47 12.20 18.01 7.64
CA ARG A 47 13.51 17.34 7.66
C ARG A 47 14.72 18.26 7.85
N GLU A 48 14.63 19.54 7.47
CA GLU A 48 15.78 20.46 7.53
C GLU A 48 16.03 20.97 8.96
N GLU A 49 14.99 21.01 9.79
CA GLU A 49 15.04 21.49 11.16
C GLU A 49 15.20 20.35 12.19
N MET A 50 15.04 19.09 11.75
CA MET A 50 15.08 17.91 12.61
C MET A 50 16.51 17.49 12.98
N PRO A 51 16.76 17.09 14.24
CA PRO A 51 18.03 16.47 14.63
C PRO A 51 18.21 15.11 13.91
N ALA A 52 19.46 14.69 13.75
CA ALA A 52 19.82 13.51 12.95
C ALA A 52 19.14 12.22 13.41
N GLU A 53 18.93 12.07 14.72
CA GLU A 53 18.23 10.91 15.32
C GLU A 53 16.74 10.86 14.95
N GLU A 54 16.04 12.00 14.99
CA GLU A 54 14.64 12.11 14.57
C GLU A 54 14.47 11.90 13.06
N LEU A 55 15.45 12.34 12.27
CA LEU A 55 15.49 12.10 10.83
C LEU A 55 15.55 10.60 10.49
N LEU A 56 16.42 9.86 11.17
CA LEU A 56 16.55 8.42 10.99
C LEU A 56 15.27 7.68 11.40
N LEU A 57 14.69 8.08 12.53
CA LEU A 57 13.42 7.54 13.01
C LEU A 57 12.28 7.81 12.03
N SER A 58 12.16 9.04 11.54
CA SER A 58 11.13 9.44 10.57
C SER A 58 11.29 8.73 9.22
N ARG A 59 12.52 8.60 8.71
CA ARG A 59 12.80 7.85 7.47
C ARG A 59 12.43 6.38 7.60
N SER A 60 12.69 5.79 8.77
CA SER A 60 12.38 4.40 9.05
C SER A 60 10.87 4.19 9.26
N GLY A 61 10.17 5.15 9.87
CA GLY A 61 8.70 5.18 9.96
C GLY A 61 8.02 5.30 8.60
N LEU A 62 8.59 6.10 7.69
CA LEU A 62 8.18 6.17 6.29
C LEU A 62 8.33 4.81 5.59
N ALA A 63 9.49 4.15 5.74
CA ALA A 63 9.73 2.84 5.17
C ALA A 63 8.78 1.78 5.75
N ALA A 64 8.50 1.82 7.05
CA ALA A 64 7.54 0.94 7.71
C ALA A 64 6.11 1.15 7.15
N SER A 65 5.68 2.40 6.99
CA SER A 65 4.37 2.73 6.43
C SER A 65 4.23 2.28 4.97
N ALA A 66 5.25 2.55 4.15
CA ALA A 66 5.31 2.07 2.76
C ALA A 66 5.27 0.54 2.68
N SER A 67 5.96 -0.16 3.59
CA SER A 67 5.91 -1.62 3.65
C SER A 67 4.53 -2.15 4.03
N GLY A 68 3.79 -1.47 4.91
CA GLY A 68 2.41 -1.82 5.25
C GLY A 68 1.46 -1.63 4.07
N PHE A 69 1.64 -0.53 3.32
CA PHE A 69 0.89 -0.27 2.09
C PHE A 69 1.09 -1.38 1.05
N LEU A 70 2.36 -1.75 0.80
CA LEU A 70 2.71 -2.82 -0.14
C LEU A 70 2.23 -4.19 0.32
N LEU A 71 2.29 -4.47 1.63
CA LEU A 71 1.79 -5.72 2.21
C LEU A 71 0.29 -5.86 1.94
N TRP A 72 -0.49 -4.83 2.20
CA TRP A 72 -1.93 -4.87 1.94
C TRP A 72 -2.25 -4.96 0.45
N LEU A 73 -1.49 -4.25 -0.40
CA LEU A 73 -1.62 -4.37 -1.86
C LEU A 73 -1.41 -5.83 -2.32
N ALA A 74 -0.42 -6.52 -1.77
CA ALA A 74 -0.19 -7.94 -2.06
C ALA A 74 -1.34 -8.83 -1.59
N VAL A 75 -1.90 -8.58 -0.40
CA VAL A 75 -3.10 -9.30 0.09
C VAL A 75 -4.27 -9.13 -0.87
N LEU A 76 -4.55 -7.89 -1.31
CA LEU A 76 -5.62 -7.63 -2.27
C LEU A 76 -5.38 -8.32 -3.61
N ALA A 77 -4.14 -8.35 -4.10
CA ALA A 77 -3.79 -9.05 -5.33
C ALA A 77 -4.09 -10.55 -5.22
N VAL A 78 -3.72 -11.19 -4.10
CA VAL A 78 -4.00 -12.61 -3.86
C VAL A 78 -5.50 -12.87 -3.79
N LEU A 79 -6.26 -12.05 -3.06
CA LEU A 79 -7.71 -12.20 -2.94
C LEU A 79 -8.40 -12.05 -4.30
N GLU A 80 -7.99 -11.07 -5.09
CA GLU A 80 -8.58 -10.78 -6.39
C GLU A 80 -8.26 -11.90 -7.41
N VAL A 81 -7.04 -12.44 -7.43
CA VAL A 81 -6.68 -13.64 -8.22
C VAL A 81 -7.47 -14.87 -7.76
N SER A 82 -7.80 -14.96 -6.47
CA SER A 82 -8.59 -16.06 -5.91
C SER A 82 -10.11 -15.90 -6.12
N GLY A 83 -10.56 -14.82 -6.77
CA GLY A 83 -11.99 -14.53 -6.98
C GLY A 83 -12.73 -14.08 -5.72
N VAL A 84 -12.02 -13.69 -4.66
CA VAL A 84 -12.63 -13.23 -3.41
C VAL A 84 -12.87 -11.72 -3.48
N ALA A 85 -14.14 -11.33 -3.48
CA ALA A 85 -14.53 -9.93 -3.44
C ALA A 85 -14.51 -9.39 -2.00
N VAL A 86 -13.78 -8.31 -1.78
CA VAL A 86 -13.82 -7.54 -0.53
C VAL A 86 -14.59 -6.25 -0.77
N ALA A 87 -15.63 -6.01 0.03
CA ALA A 87 -16.39 -4.77 -0.08
C ALA A 87 -15.51 -3.54 0.22
N TYR A 88 -15.79 -2.44 -0.49
CA TYR A 88 -15.04 -1.18 -0.43
C TYR A 88 -14.59 -0.74 0.98
N PRO A 89 -15.46 -0.66 2.01
CA PRO A 89 -15.04 -0.17 3.32
C PRO A 89 -13.99 -1.06 3.97
N TYR A 90 -14.06 -2.39 3.79
CA TYR A 90 -13.10 -3.33 4.38
C TYR A 90 -11.77 -3.34 3.62
N ASN A 91 -11.80 -3.10 2.30
CA ASN A 91 -10.59 -2.95 1.50
C ASN A 91 -9.77 -1.75 2.02
N VAL A 92 -10.40 -0.58 2.16
CA VAL A 92 -9.70 0.63 2.59
C VAL A 92 -9.33 0.58 4.08
N ALA A 93 -10.27 0.21 4.96
CA ALA A 93 -10.03 0.17 6.39
C ALA A 93 -8.97 -0.89 6.76
N GLY A 94 -9.03 -2.08 6.14
CA GLY A 94 -8.04 -3.13 6.37
C GLY A 94 -6.62 -2.67 6.04
N GLY A 95 -6.46 -1.95 4.93
CA GLY A 95 -5.16 -1.42 4.54
C GLY A 95 -4.62 -0.36 5.49
N TYR A 96 -5.48 0.56 5.96
CA TYR A 96 -5.06 1.53 6.99
C TYR A 96 -4.67 0.87 8.30
N VAL A 97 -5.42 -0.15 8.74
CA VAL A 97 -5.07 -0.93 9.94
C VAL A 97 -3.71 -1.60 9.78
N VAL A 98 -3.41 -2.20 8.62
CA VAL A 98 -2.11 -2.83 8.37
C VAL A 98 -0.96 -1.82 8.38
N VAL A 99 -1.16 -0.65 7.77
CA VAL A 99 -0.18 0.46 7.81
C VAL A 99 0.07 0.91 9.26
N LEU A 100 -0.99 1.11 10.05
CA LEU A 100 -0.89 1.50 11.45
C LEU A 100 -0.17 0.45 12.30
N ILE A 101 -0.54 -0.83 12.16
CA ILE A 101 0.11 -1.93 12.89
C ILE A 101 1.59 -1.98 12.56
N ARG A 102 1.98 -1.85 11.28
CA ARG A 102 3.40 -1.80 10.88
C ARG A 102 4.12 -0.62 11.51
N GLY A 103 3.50 0.55 11.55
CA GLY A 103 4.03 1.73 12.24
C GLY A 103 4.24 1.51 13.74
N VAL A 104 3.25 0.96 14.44
CA VAL A 104 3.32 0.69 15.89
C VAL A 104 4.37 -0.37 16.22
N ILE A 105 4.45 -1.45 15.44
CA ILE A 105 5.48 -2.49 15.60
C ILE A 105 6.87 -1.88 15.44
N PHE A 106 7.06 -1.04 14.42
CA PHE A 106 8.32 -0.36 14.19
C PHE A 106 8.69 0.57 15.36
N TRP A 107 7.75 1.42 15.79
CA TRP A 107 7.94 2.32 16.93
C TRP A 107 8.38 1.58 18.19
N LYS A 108 7.68 0.48 18.51
CA LYS A 108 7.99 -0.36 19.68
C LYS A 108 9.34 -1.08 19.56
N ALA A 109 9.76 -1.44 18.35
CA ALA A 109 11.07 -2.04 18.13
C ALA A 109 12.18 -1.01 18.34
N TRP A 110 12.00 0.21 17.85
CA TRP A 110 12.93 1.32 18.07
C TRP A 110 13.06 1.68 19.55
N SER A 111 11.95 1.83 20.28
CA SER A 111 11.95 2.19 21.71
C SER A 111 12.61 1.16 22.63
N ARG A 112 12.93 -0.03 22.12
CA ARG A 112 13.62 -1.10 22.86
C ARG A 112 15.11 -1.20 22.54
N GLY A 113 15.57 -0.49 21.51
CA GLY A 113 16.96 -0.50 21.04
C GLY A 113 17.70 0.83 21.19
N ALA A 114 17.03 1.87 21.73
CA ALA A 114 17.60 3.15 22.12
C ALA A 114 17.89 3.19 23.62
#